data_AF-A0A101JUH9-F1
#
_entry.id   AF-A0A101JUH9-F1
#
_cell.length_a   1.000
_cell.length_b   1.000
_cell.length_c   1.000
_cell.angle_alpha   90.00
_cell.angle_beta   90.00
_cell.angle_gamma   90.00
#
_symmetry.space_group_name_H-M   'P 1'
#
loop_
_entity.id
_entity.type
_entity.pdbx_description
1 polymer ?
#
loop_
_entity_poly.entity_id
_entity_poly.type
_entity_poly.pdbx_seq_one_letter_code
_entity_poly.pdbx_strand_id
1 'polypeptide(L)'
;MYEALIHQIEEALARTAAWAETGWPVTFGFRNVAVTSLKEAQALPKNAVFRQEAINYWRQVELTAEDTSVYGRKAIDALRQGNIESAVNDLYFAQYMEKPFAEYARTWLPLYDALHAEAGSCC
;
A
#
# COMPACT_ATOMS: atom_id res chain seq x y z
N MET A 1 -18.89 -2.74 16.58
CA MET A 1 -19.72 -2.91 15.37
C MET A 1 -18.87 -3.13 14.12
N TYR A 2 -17.61 -2.67 14.05
CA TYR A 2 -16.72 -2.87 12.89
C TYR A 2 -15.47 -3.71 13.17
N GLU A 3 -15.46 -4.52 14.23
CA GLU A 3 -14.24 -5.23 14.68
C GLU A 3 -13.61 -6.11 13.58
N ALA A 4 -14.42 -6.79 12.78
CA ALA A 4 -13.92 -7.61 11.68
C ALA A 4 -13.24 -6.75 10.59
N LEU A 5 -13.83 -5.62 10.22
CA LEU A 5 -13.25 -4.70 9.24
C LEU A 5 -12.01 -4.00 9.78
N ILE A 6 -12.02 -3.58 11.06
CA ILE A 6 -10.85 -3.02 11.73
C ILE A 6 -9.69 -4.01 11.68
N HIS A 7 -9.94 -5.29 11.97
CA HIS A 7 -8.91 -6.33 11.89
C HIS A 7 -8.35 -6.48 10.46
N GLN A 8 -9.21 -6.45 9.44
CA GLN A 8 -8.77 -6.50 8.04
C GLN A 8 -7.92 -5.27 7.65
N ILE A 9 -8.24 -4.09 8.19
CA ILE A 9 -7.44 -2.88 7.98
C ILE A 9 -6.09 -3.00 8.70
N GLU A 10 -6.02 -3.58 9.90
CA GLU A 10 -4.76 -3.85 10.61
C GLU A 10 -3.87 -4.82 9.82
N GLU A 11 -4.43 -5.88 9.24
CA GLU A 11 -3.70 -6.77 8.34
C GLU A 11 -3.21 -6.04 7.08
N ALA A 12 -4.03 -5.15 6.51
CA ALA A 12 -3.65 -4.32 5.37
C ALA A 12 -2.50 -3.36 5.73
N LEU A 13 -2.50 -2.78 6.93
CA LEU A 13 -1.39 -1.97 7.44
C LEU A 13 -0.11 -2.80 7.54
N ALA A 14 -0.18 -4.02 8.07
CA ALA A 14 0.98 -4.91 8.18
C ALA A 14 1.54 -5.28 6.78
N ARG A 15 0.66 -5.61 5.83
CA ARG A 15 1.06 -5.90 4.43
C ARG A 15 1.69 -4.68 3.76
N THR A 16 1.11 -3.50 3.95
CA THR A 16 1.57 -2.24 3.37
C THR A 16 2.95 -1.87 3.88
N ALA A 17 3.17 -1.96 5.20
CA ALA A 17 4.47 -1.69 5.81
C ALA A 17 5.59 -2.61 5.28
N ALA A 18 5.24 -3.79 4.77
CA ALA A 18 6.18 -4.75 4.23
C ALA A 18 6.46 -4.57 2.72
N TRP A 19 5.77 -3.68 1.99
CA TRP A 19 5.87 -3.58 0.53
C TRP A 19 7.30 -3.41 0.00
N ALA A 20 8.13 -2.58 0.64
CA ALA A 20 9.51 -2.38 0.19
C ALA A 20 10.45 -3.56 0.53
N GLU A 21 10.06 -4.38 1.51
CA GLU A 21 10.82 -5.55 1.98
C GLU A 21 10.46 -6.82 1.19
N THR A 22 9.17 -7.15 1.10
CA THR A 22 8.69 -8.34 0.39
C THR A 22 8.65 -8.11 -1.12
N GLY A 23 8.25 -6.89 -1.51
CA GLY A 23 8.24 -6.38 -2.85
C GLY A 23 7.63 -7.29 -3.91
N TRP A 24 8.06 -7.06 -5.14
CA TRP A 24 7.52 -7.66 -6.35
C TRP A 24 8.53 -7.51 -7.50
N PRO A 25 8.48 -8.36 -8.53
CA PRO A 25 9.47 -8.33 -9.59
C PRO A 25 9.32 -7.08 -10.47
N VAL A 26 10.23 -6.12 -10.31
CA VAL A 26 10.37 -4.96 -11.20
C VAL A 26 11.71 -5.05 -11.91
N THR A 27 11.70 -4.78 -13.21
CA THR A 27 12.91 -4.88 -14.04
C THR A 27 13.54 -3.52 -14.28
N PHE A 28 14.87 -3.45 -14.21
CA PHE A 28 15.64 -2.21 -14.36
C PHE A 28 16.74 -2.33 -15.42
N GLY A 29 17.06 -1.19 -16.04
CA GLY A 29 18.11 -1.05 -17.05
C GLY A 29 17.85 -1.82 -18.35
N PHE A 30 18.80 -1.68 -19.30
CA PHE A 30 18.66 -2.19 -20.67
C PHE A 30 18.58 -3.72 -20.80
N ARG A 31 18.92 -4.45 -19.73
CA ARG A 31 18.87 -5.92 -19.67
C ARG A 31 17.65 -6.45 -18.91
N ASN A 32 16.71 -5.57 -18.52
CA ASN A 32 15.53 -5.92 -17.74
C ASN A 32 15.87 -6.78 -16.50
N VAL A 33 16.86 -6.34 -15.72
CA VAL A 33 17.29 -7.07 -14.53
C VAL A 33 16.21 -6.95 -13.47
N ALA A 34 15.62 -8.08 -13.06
CA ALA A 34 14.66 -8.10 -11.97
C ALA A 34 15.33 -7.75 -10.63
N VAL A 35 14.74 -6.80 -9.91
CA VAL A 35 15.13 -6.40 -8.56
C VAL A 35 13.84 -6.34 -7.75
N THR A 36 13.70 -7.20 -6.76
CA THR A 36 12.40 -7.50 -6.14
C THR A 36 12.13 -6.75 -4.85
N SER A 37 13.12 -6.07 -4.28
CA SER A 37 12.99 -5.35 -3.00
C SER A 37 14.00 -4.21 -2.86
N LEU A 38 13.78 -3.34 -1.87
CA LEU A 38 14.74 -2.30 -1.49
C LEU A 38 16.10 -2.89 -1.11
N LYS A 39 16.08 -4.02 -0.39
CA LYS A 39 17.29 -4.73 0.05
C LYS A 39 18.10 -5.22 -1.15
N GLU A 40 17.44 -5.83 -2.15
CA GLU A 40 18.11 -6.26 -3.38
C GLU A 40 18.68 -5.07 -4.16
N ALA A 41 17.93 -3.98 -4.28
CA ALA A 41 18.39 -2.76 -4.97
C ALA A 41 19.64 -2.16 -4.29
N GLN A 42 19.68 -2.15 -2.96
CA GLN A 42 20.82 -1.67 -2.20
C GLN A 42 22.06 -2.57 -2.35
N ALA A 43 21.85 -3.88 -2.48
CA ALA A 43 22.89 -4.90 -2.64
C ALA A 43 23.51 -4.93 -4.05
N LEU A 44 22.90 -4.26 -5.04
CA LEU A 44 23.46 -4.16 -6.39
C LEU A 44 24.88 -3.58 -6.37
N PRO A 45 25.79 -4.07 -7.25
CA PRO A 45 27.13 -3.53 -7.39
C PRO A 45 27.12 -2.01 -7.62
N LYS A 46 28.05 -1.29 -6.99
CA LYS A 46 28.12 0.18 -7.08
C LYS A 46 28.26 0.72 -8.51
N ASN A 47 28.81 -0.09 -9.41
CA ASN A 47 28.98 0.24 -10.83
C ASN A 47 27.81 -0.20 -11.72
N ALA A 48 26.75 -0.82 -11.16
CA ALA A 48 25.56 -1.14 -11.93
C ALA A 48 24.84 0.17 -12.31
N VAL A 49 24.73 0.43 -13.61
CA VAL A 49 24.21 1.70 -14.16
C VAL A 49 22.79 2.02 -13.69
N PHE A 50 21.97 0.99 -13.47
CA PHE A 50 20.56 1.11 -13.04
C PHE A 50 20.38 1.06 -11.51
N ARG A 51 21.47 0.97 -10.72
CA ARG A 51 21.37 0.82 -9.26
C ARG A 51 20.60 1.95 -8.60
N GLN A 52 20.88 3.20 -8.98
CA GLN A 52 20.24 4.35 -8.36
C GLN A 52 18.76 4.43 -8.71
N GLU A 53 18.39 4.05 -9.94
CA GLU A 53 17.00 3.94 -10.39
C GLU A 53 16.24 2.90 -9.54
N ALA A 54 16.81 1.70 -9.38
CA ALA A 54 16.22 0.65 -8.56
C ALA A 54 16.05 1.08 -7.09
N ILE A 55 17.07 1.72 -6.49
CA ILE A 55 16.98 2.22 -5.11
C ILE A 55 15.89 3.30 -4.99
N ASN A 56 15.82 4.22 -5.95
CA ASN A 56 14.83 5.29 -5.91
C ASN A 56 13.40 4.75 -6.03
N TYR A 57 13.17 3.78 -6.92
CA TYR A 57 11.88 3.11 -7.04
C TYR A 57 11.44 2.49 -5.70
N TRP A 58 12.29 1.67 -5.09
CA TRP A 58 11.93 0.98 -3.86
C TRP A 58 11.80 1.91 -2.65
N ARG A 59 12.55 3.03 -2.61
CA ARG A 59 12.31 4.09 -1.62
C ARG A 59 10.99 4.80 -1.84
N GLN A 60 10.57 5.00 -3.09
CA GLN A 60 9.25 5.56 -3.37
C GLN A 60 8.14 4.60 -2.90
N VAL A 61 8.32 3.30 -3.07
CA VAL A 61 7.40 2.29 -2.52
C VAL A 61 7.32 2.39 -0.99
N GLU A 62 8.46 2.50 -0.30
CA GLU A 62 8.53 2.68 1.16
C GLU A 62 7.80 3.95 1.63
N LEU A 63 8.09 5.09 1.02
CA LEU A 63 7.44 6.37 1.36
C LEU A 63 5.93 6.33 1.09
N THR A 64 5.51 5.77 -0.05
CA THR A 64 4.10 5.63 -0.36
C THR A 64 3.39 4.65 0.58
N ALA A 65 4.07 3.60 1.04
CA ALA A 65 3.53 2.69 2.06
C ALA A 65 3.29 3.42 3.40
N GLU A 66 4.21 4.30 3.82
CA GLU A 66 4.06 5.14 5.01
C GLU A 66 2.84 6.08 4.86
N ASP A 67 2.76 6.82 3.77
CA ASP A 67 1.65 7.74 3.48
C ASP A 67 0.30 7.01 3.44
N THR A 68 0.26 5.85 2.78
CA THR A 68 -0.95 5.01 2.69
C THR A 68 -1.38 4.53 4.07
N SER A 69 -0.41 4.14 4.91
CA SER A 69 -0.68 3.65 6.27
C SER A 69 -1.28 4.72 7.19
N VAL A 70 -1.01 6.01 6.94
CA VAL A 70 -1.65 7.10 7.68
C VAL A 70 -3.17 7.06 7.49
N TYR A 71 -3.64 6.87 6.25
CA TYR A 71 -5.08 6.79 5.97
C TYR A 71 -5.70 5.51 6.52
N GLY A 72 -5.01 4.38 6.46
CA GLY A 72 -5.48 3.14 7.11
C GLY A 72 -5.71 3.30 8.61
N ARG A 73 -4.81 4.01 9.32
CA ARG A 73 -4.98 4.32 10.75
C ARG A 73 -6.16 5.26 11.01
N LYS A 74 -6.32 6.29 10.19
CA LYS A 74 -7.49 7.20 10.28
C LYS A 74 -8.82 6.47 10.07
N ALA A 75 -8.86 5.53 9.12
CA ALA A 75 -10.04 4.70 8.88
C ALA A 75 -10.40 3.87 10.14
N ILE A 76 -9.42 3.26 10.81
CA ILE A 76 -9.65 2.55 12.08
C ILE A 76 -10.24 3.49 13.14
N ASP A 77 -9.66 4.68 13.32
CA ASP A 77 -10.13 5.65 14.32
C ASP A 77 -11.56 6.12 14.01
N ALA A 78 -11.88 6.36 12.74
CA ALA A 78 -13.22 6.71 12.29
C ALA A 78 -14.24 5.58 12.55
N LEU A 79 -13.89 4.32 12.26
CA LEU A 79 -14.75 3.16 12.52
C LEU A 79 -15.01 2.98 14.03
N ARG A 80 -14.01 3.19 14.88
CA ARG A 80 -14.16 3.16 16.35
C ARG A 80 -15.10 4.24 16.86
N GLN A 81 -15.18 5.38 16.18
CA GLN A 81 -16.10 6.48 16.50
C GLN A 81 -17.49 6.30 15.85
N GLY A 82 -17.69 5.25 15.06
CA GLY A 82 -18.93 5.03 14.30
C GLY A 82 -19.10 5.96 13.09
N ASN A 83 -18.04 6.66 12.68
CA ASN A 83 -18.08 7.58 11.54
C ASN A 83 -17.73 6.84 10.24
N ILE A 84 -18.73 6.18 9.67
CA ILE A 84 -18.59 5.37 8.45
C ILE A 84 -18.13 6.22 7.26
N GLU A 85 -18.71 7.42 7.09
CA GLU A 85 -18.39 8.31 5.96
C GLU A 85 -16.91 8.71 5.97
N SER A 86 -16.36 9.07 7.13
CA SER A 86 -14.92 9.35 7.26
C SER A 86 -14.07 8.12 6.96
N ALA A 87 -14.46 6.95 7.45
CA ALA A 87 -13.74 5.71 7.18
C ALA A 87 -13.73 5.36 5.68
N VAL A 88 -14.84 5.56 4.96
CA VAL A 88 -14.92 5.39 3.50
C VAL A 88 -13.97 6.35 2.79
N ASN A 89 -13.95 7.63 3.19
CA ASN A 89 -13.05 8.62 2.60
C ASN A 89 -11.58 8.28 2.85
N ASP A 90 -11.23 7.86 4.05
CA ASP A 90 -9.86 7.45 4.38
C ASP A 90 -9.43 6.19 3.59
N LEU A 91 -10.29 5.18 3.47
CA LEU A 91 -10.02 4.01 2.63
C LEU A 91 -9.93 4.35 1.13
N TYR A 92 -10.72 5.33 0.66
CA TYR A 92 -10.59 5.85 -0.70
C TYR A 92 -9.19 6.46 -0.94
N PHE A 93 -8.68 7.25 0.01
CA PHE A 93 -7.33 7.80 -0.11
C PHE A 93 -6.26 6.71 -0.08
N ALA A 94 -6.41 5.70 0.80
CA ALA A 94 -5.47 4.59 0.87
C ALA A 94 -5.38 3.82 -0.47
N GLN A 95 -6.52 3.43 -1.07
CA GLN A 95 -6.50 2.77 -2.38
C GLN A 95 -5.99 3.68 -3.50
N TYR A 96 -6.25 4.99 -3.41
CA TYR A 96 -5.76 5.94 -4.41
C TYR A 96 -4.23 6.01 -4.41
N MET A 97 -3.61 6.02 -3.22
CA MET A 97 -2.14 6.00 -3.09
C MET A 97 -1.52 4.68 -3.55
N GLU A 98 -2.25 3.56 -3.46
CA GLU A 98 -1.80 2.25 -3.96
C GLU A 98 -1.82 2.15 -5.50
N LYS A 99 -2.57 3.02 -6.21
CA LYS A 99 -2.76 2.93 -7.67
C LYS A 99 -1.46 2.78 -8.50
N PRO A 100 -0.35 3.48 -8.21
CA PRO A 100 0.91 3.28 -8.94
C PRO A 100 1.45 1.85 -8.88
N PHE A 101 1.01 1.05 -7.91
CA PHE A 101 1.45 -0.32 -7.66
C PHE A 101 0.34 -1.35 -7.87
N ALA A 102 -0.82 -0.98 -8.44
CA ALA A 102 -2.01 -1.83 -8.54
C ALA A 102 -1.82 -3.15 -9.32
N GLU A 103 -0.76 -3.23 -10.13
CA GLU A 103 -0.35 -4.48 -10.79
C GLU A 103 0.13 -5.53 -9.76
N TYR A 104 0.74 -5.10 -8.67
CA TYR A 104 1.40 -5.95 -7.67
C TYR A 104 0.74 -5.90 -6.30
N ALA A 105 0.16 -4.77 -5.92
CA ALA A 105 -0.46 -4.53 -4.63
C ALA A 105 -1.98 -4.36 -4.81
N ARG A 106 -2.76 -5.14 -4.04
CA ARG A 106 -4.24 -5.08 -4.00
C ARG A 106 -4.72 -5.13 -2.55
N THR A 107 -4.17 -4.25 -1.75
CA THR A 107 -4.26 -4.24 -0.30
C THR A 107 -5.48 -3.44 0.16
N TRP A 108 -5.76 -2.32 -0.48
CA TRP A 108 -6.71 -1.31 0.02
C TRP A 108 -8.01 -1.27 -0.79
N LEU A 109 -7.96 -1.53 -2.09
CA LEU A 109 -9.15 -1.49 -2.95
C LEU A 109 -10.29 -2.42 -2.45
N PRO A 110 -10.03 -3.69 -2.08
CA PRO A 110 -11.11 -4.55 -1.59
C PRO A 110 -11.77 -4.05 -0.29
N LEU A 111 -11.01 -3.36 0.58
CA LEU A 111 -11.52 -2.81 1.83
C LEU A 111 -12.39 -1.58 1.57
N TYR A 112 -11.96 -0.72 0.65
CA TYR A 112 -12.76 0.42 0.19
C TYR A 112 -14.07 -0.05 -0.43
N ASP A 113 -14.03 -1.01 -1.37
CA ASP A 113 -15.22 -1.52 -2.06
C ASP A 113 -16.22 -2.13 -1.06
N ALA A 114 -15.73 -2.92 -0.09
CA ALA A 114 -16.56 -3.54 0.94
C ALA A 114 -17.28 -2.49 1.81
N LEU A 115 -16.54 -1.52 2.35
CA LEU A 115 -17.12 -0.50 3.22
C LEU A 115 -18.02 0.48 2.45
N HIS A 116 -17.67 0.82 1.21
CA HIS A 116 -18.47 1.70 0.38
C HIS A 116 -19.83 1.06 0.02
N ALA A 117 -19.84 -0.24 -0.28
CA ALA A 117 -21.08 -0.99 -0.52
C ALA A 117 -21.97 -1.04 0.74
N GLU A 118 -21.38 -1.25 1.92
CA GLU A 118 -22.10 -1.24 3.19
C GLU A 118 -22.72 0.14 3.49
N ALA A 119 -21.95 1.22 3.27
CA ALA A 119 -22.42 2.59 3.45
C ALA A 119 -23.58 2.94 2.48
N GLY A 120 -23.51 2.48 1.23
CA GLY A 120 -24.56 2.69 0.23
C GLY A 120 -25.83 1.86 0.45
N SER A 121 -25.74 0.72 1.14
CA SER A 121 -26.88 -0.15 1.44
C SER A 121 -27.72 0.35 2.63
N CYS A 122 -27.29 1.39 3.34
CA CYS A 122 -27.97 1.94 4.50
C CYS A 122 -29.01 3.04 4.16
N CYS A 123 -29.25 3.28 2.86
CA CYS A 123 -30.19 4.26 2.32
C CYS A 123 -31.47 3.62 1.78
#